data_AF-Q8S440-F1
#
_entry.id   AF-Q8S440-F1
#
_cell.length_a   1.000
_cell.length_b   1.000
_cell.length_c   1.000
_cell.angle_alpha   90.00
_cell.angle_beta   90.00
_cell.angle_gamma   90.00
#
_symmetry.space_group_name_H-M   'P 1'
#
loop_
_entity.id
_entity.type
_entity.pdbx_description
1 polymer ?
#
loop_
_entity_poly.entity_id
_entity_poly.type
_entity_poly.pdbx_seq_one_letter_code
_entity_poly.pdbx_strand_id
1 'polypeptide(L)' 'MGKGRAPCCAKVGLNKGSWTPEEDMRLIAYIQKYGHANWRALPKQAGLLRCGKSCRLRWINYLRP' A
#
# COMPACT_ATOMS: atom_id res chain seq x y z
N MET A 1 2.61 1.50 29.98
CA MET A 1 2.63 0.63 28.79
C MET A 1 2.09 1.40 27.58
N GLY A 2 2.88 1.60 26.52
CA GLY A 2 2.44 2.31 25.33
C GLY A 2 1.33 1.56 24.60
N LYS A 3 0.23 2.25 24.25
CA LYS A 3 -0.92 1.68 23.51
C LYS A 3 -0.46 1.10 22.17
N GLY A 4 -0.19 -0.20 22.14
CA GLY A 4 0.17 -0.94 20.94
C GLY A 4 -1.01 -0.95 19.97
N ARG A 5 -0.97 -0.06 18.97
CA ARG A 5 -1.95 -0.03 17.88
C ARG A 5 -2.02 -1.44 17.26
N ALA A 6 -3.23 -1.96 17.10
CA ALA A 6 -3.47 -3.25 16.44
C ALA A 6 -2.64 -3.36 15.15
N PRO A 7 -1.98 -4.50 14.89
CA PRO A 7 -1.15 -4.66 13.70
C PRO A 7 -1.99 -4.36 12.46
N CYS A 8 -1.59 -3.34 11.71
CA CYS A 8 -2.40 -2.76 10.65
C CYS A 8 -2.69 -3.71 9.47
N CYS A 9 -2.05 -4.88 9.42
CA CYS A 9 -2.28 -5.92 8.43
C CYS A 9 -2.03 -7.31 9.02
N ALA A 10 -2.82 -8.31 8.61
CA ALA A 10 -2.55 -9.71 8.89
C ALA A 10 -1.20 -10.10 8.25
N LYS A 11 -0.27 -10.61 9.06
CA LYS A 11 1.15 -10.80 8.71
C LYS A 11 1.40 -11.96 7.71
N VAL A 12 0.36 -12.60 7.17
CA VAL A 12 0.49 -13.79 6.33
C VAL A 12 0.40 -13.38 4.85
N GLY A 13 1.47 -13.65 4.08
CA GLY A 13 1.49 -13.50 2.62
C GLY A 13 1.76 -12.09 2.06
N LEU A 14 2.14 -11.11 2.90
CA LEU A 14 2.49 -9.78 2.40
C LEU A 14 3.90 -9.77 1.79
N ASN A 15 4.01 -9.21 0.58
CA ASN A 15 5.29 -8.98 -0.09
C ASN A 15 6.13 -7.98 0.72
N LYS A 16 7.23 -8.48 1.30
CA LYS A 16 8.24 -7.66 2.01
C LYS A 16 9.43 -7.26 1.13
N GLY A 17 9.51 -7.81 -0.09
CA GLY A 17 10.56 -7.50 -1.05
C GLY A 17 10.41 -6.13 -1.70
N SER A 18 11.33 -5.81 -2.60
CA SER A 18 11.29 -4.63 -3.45
C SER A 18 9.96 -4.53 -4.21
N TRP A 19 9.54 -3.31 -4.52
CA TRP A 19 8.37 -3.09 -5.37
C TRP A 19 8.68 -3.48 -6.81
N THR A 20 7.80 -4.27 -7.42
CA THR A 20 7.92 -4.58 -8.85
C THR A 20 7.20 -3.52 -9.69
N PRO A 21 7.58 -3.34 -10.97
CA PRO A 21 6.89 -2.41 -11.87
C PRO A 21 5.39 -2.69 -11.98
N GLU A 22 4.97 -3.95 -11.90
CA GLU A 22 3.56 -4.34 -11.96
C GLU A 22 2.78 -3.94 -10.70
N GLU A 23 3.43 -3.95 -9.54
CA GLU A 23 2.84 -3.43 -8.30
C GLU A 23 2.73 -1.90 -8.35
N ASP A 24 3.76 -1.22 -8.86
CA ASP A 24 3.76 0.23 -9.04
C ASP A 24 2.66 0.67 -10.01
N MET A 25 2.52 0.00 -11.16
CA MET A 25 1.45 0.29 -12.13
C MET A 25 0.06 0.12 -11.51
N ARG A 26 -0.17 -0.96 -10.74
CA ARG A 26 -1.46 -1.16 -10.03
C ARG A 26 -1.72 -0.05 -9.01
N LEU A 27 -0.69 0.34 -8.26
CA LEU A 27 -0.79 1.43 -7.28
C LEU A 27 -1.12 2.76 -7.97
N ILE A 28 -0.41 3.11 -9.04
CA ILE A 28 -0.62 4.33 -9.82
C ILE A 28 -2.02 4.35 -10.43
N ALA A 29 -2.41 3.28 -11.12
CA ALA A 29 -3.71 3.19 -11.80
C ALA A 29 -4.87 3.30 -10.80
N TYR A 30 -4.76 2.66 -9.64
CA TYR A 30 -5.76 2.77 -8.59
C TYR A 30 -5.87 4.20 -8.06
N ILE A 31 -4.74 4.85 -7.78
CA ILE A 31 -4.70 6.20 -7.24
C ILE A 31 -5.20 7.23 -8.25
N GLN A 32 -4.86 7.10 -9.54
CA GLN A 32 -5.37 7.98 -10.57
C GLN A 32 -6.89 7.85 -10.74
N LYS A 33 -7.43 6.62 -10.60
CA LYS A 33 -8.85 6.34 -10.77
C LYS A 33 -9.72 6.71 -9.55
N TYR A 34 -9.25 6.43 -8.34
CA TYR A 34 -10.05 6.53 -7.11
C TYR A 34 -9.46 7.49 -6.06
N GLY A 35 -8.24 8.00 -6.27
CA GLY A 35 -7.49 8.73 -5.27
C GLY A 35 -6.88 7.82 -4.19
N HIS A 36 -6.33 8.46 -3.16
CA HIS A 36 -5.61 7.78 -2.07
C HIS A 36 -6.09 8.21 -0.67
N ALA A 37 -7.40 8.46 -0.53
CA ALA A 37 -7.99 8.92 0.73
C ALA A 37 -7.85 7.90 1.88
N ASN A 38 -7.87 6.60 1.56
CA ASN A 38 -7.76 5.54 2.56
C ASN A 38 -6.67 4.50 2.23
N TRP A 39 -5.45 4.77 2.68
CA TRP A 39 -4.31 3.86 2.52
C TRP A 39 -4.52 2.48 3.15
N ARG A 40 -5.37 2.31 4.16
CA ARG A 40 -5.59 1.00 4.79
C ARG A 40 -6.37 0.04 3.89
N ALA A 41 -7.40 0.55 3.21
CA ALA A 41 -8.23 -0.25 2.30
C ALA A 41 -7.63 -0.34 0.90
N LEU A 42 -6.85 0.66 0.49
CA LEU A 42 -6.26 0.77 -0.84
C LEU A 42 -5.58 -0.51 -1.35
N PRO A 43 -4.67 -1.18 -0.61
CA PRO A 43 -3.98 -2.34 -1.16
C PRO A 43 -4.95 -3.47 -1.53
N LYS A 44 -5.94 -3.73 -0.68
CA LYS A 44 -6.96 -4.76 -0.94
C LYS A 44 -7.80 -4.40 -2.17
N GLN A 45 -8.16 -3.13 -2.32
CA GLN A 45 -8.96 -2.65 -3.46
C GLN A 45 -8.15 -2.57 -4.76
N ALA A 46 -6.84 -2.30 -4.67
CA ALA A 46 -5.91 -2.28 -5.80
C ALA A 46 -5.39 -3.69 -6.19
N GLY A 47 -5.80 -4.74 -5.47
CA GLY A 47 -5.31 -6.11 -5.69
C GLY A 47 -3.83 -6.29 -5.36
N LEU A 48 -3.30 -5.48 -4.44
CA LEU A 48 -1.90 -5.51 -4.00
C LEU A 48 -1.77 -6.34 -2.72
N LEU A 49 -0.81 -7.26 -2.71
CA LEU A 49 -0.38 -8.00 -1.52
C LEU A 49 0.60 -7.17 -0.66
N ARG A 50 0.25 -5.91 -0.42
CA ARG A 50 1.04 -4.93 0.33
C ARG A 50 0.23 -4.35 1.48
N CYS A 51 0.92 -3.83 2.49
CA CYS A 51 0.26 -3.08 3.56
C CYS A 51 0.02 -1.62 3.15
N GLY A 52 -1.02 -1.02 3.72
CA GLY A 52 -1.34 0.39 3.42
C GLY A 52 -0.21 1.37 3.69
N LYS A 53 0.57 1.12 4.75
CA LYS A 53 1.78 1.90 5.05
C LYS A 53 2.81 1.83 3.92
N SER A 54 3.03 0.63 3.36
CA SER A 54 3.98 0.44 2.25
C SER A 54 3.49 1.13 0.99
N CYS A 55 2.21 0.99 0.61
CA CYS A 55 1.64 1.71 -0.53
C CYS A 55 1.78 3.23 -0.39
N ARG A 56 1.49 3.78 0.81
CA ARG A 56 1.66 5.21 1.09
C ARG A 56 3.11 5.66 0.89
N LEU A 57 4.05 4.93 1.48
CA LEU A 57 5.46 5.25 1.37
C LEU A 57 5.94 5.15 -0.08
N ARG A 58 5.55 4.10 -0.80
CA ARG A 58 5.93 3.92 -2.21
C ARG A 58 5.45 5.09 -3.07
N TRP A 59 4.19 5.46 -2.91
CA TRP A 59 3.60 6.59 -3.63
C TRP A 59 4.35 7.89 -3.35
N ILE A 60 4.48 8.28 -2.09
CA ILE A 60 5.05 9.58 -1.70
C ILE A 60 6.54 9.69 -2.03
N ASN A 61 7.30 8.59 -1.93
CA ASN A 61 8.76 8.64 -2.12
C ASN A 61 9.21 8.42 -3.56
N TYR A 62 8.43 7.69 -4.38
CA TYR A 62 8.91 7.22 -5.69
C TYR A 62 7.94 7.42 -6.86
N LEU A 63 6.62 7.44 -6.63
CA LEU A 63 5.64 7.39 -7.74
C LEU A 63 4.83 8.67 -7.92
N ARG A 64 4.78 9.55 -6.91
CA ARG A 64 4.13 10.84 -7.00
C ARG A 64 4.98 11.75 -7.90
N PRO A 65 4.47 12.19 -9.06
CA PRO A 65 5.17 13.19 -9.88
C PRO A 65 5.25 14.54 -9.17
#